data_AF-A0A519YWM0-F1
#
_entry.id   AF-A0A519YWM0-F1
#
_cell.length_a   1.000
_cell.length_b   1.000
_cell.length_c   1.000
_cell.angle_alpha   90.00
_cell.angle_beta   90.00
_cell.angle_gamma   90.00
#
_symmetry.space_group_name_H-M   'P 1'
#
loop_
_entity.id
_entity.type
_entity.pdbx_description
1 polymer ?
#
loop_
_entity_poly.entity_id
_entity_poly.type
_entity_poly.pdbx_seq_one_letter_code
_entity_poly.pdbx_strand_id
1 'polypeptide(L)'
;MHYHCNYPACGSPTSGRSRYCNAHRLTLRRHGHPGQVGIKVTEYGGHRAAIRKLWDTNEGNPLWNVIDARWQRCKATAEATLASATTGAAYNRHEQRAAEELLKLARNVPFQVIACTALAIYVFQADRPHRFRDDQAFAFQLVRKVRALDDLAVYRVWNPKRKRVHRAYRDLPPGAVRILAGFLSASFGEAGLLLRDHEKSRPRLQATESKLMADALRSLR
;
A
#
# COMPACT_ATOMS: atom_id res chain seq x y z
N MET A 1 31.42 1.27 25.65
CA MET A 1 31.06 2.32 24.68
C MET A 1 29.55 2.26 24.47
N HIS A 2 28.80 3.27 24.93
CA HIS A 2 27.34 3.33 24.74
C HIS A 2 27.03 4.18 23.50
N TYR A 3 26.40 3.56 22.50
CA TYR A 3 25.96 4.27 21.30
C TYR A 3 24.53 4.78 21.53
N HIS A 4 24.27 6.03 21.16
CA HIS A 4 22.95 6.65 21.23
C HIS A 4 22.22 6.56 19.89
N CYS A 5 20.90 6.58 19.95
CA CYS A 5 20.05 6.51 18.77
C CYS A 5 20.26 7.73 17.87
N ASN A 6 20.61 7.49 16.61
CA ASN A 6 20.80 8.52 15.58
C ASN A 6 19.46 8.99 14.95
N TYR A 7 18.36 8.93 15.71
CA TYR A 7 17.09 9.55 15.28
C TYR A 7 16.99 10.91 15.97
N PRO A 8 16.67 12.00 15.25
CA PRO A 8 16.62 13.34 15.81
C PRO A 8 15.81 13.39 17.12
N ALA A 9 16.36 14.06 18.13
CA ALA A 9 15.75 14.26 19.46
C ALA A 9 15.41 12.98 20.27
N CYS A 10 15.92 11.79 19.89
CA CYS A 10 15.62 10.56 20.63
C CYS A 10 16.49 10.34 21.88
N GLY A 11 17.82 10.49 21.76
CA GLY A 11 18.79 10.30 22.85
C GLY A 11 18.89 8.89 23.48
N SER A 12 17.96 7.99 23.18
CA SER A 12 17.87 6.68 23.83
C SER A 12 19.07 5.78 23.50
N PRO A 13 19.50 4.90 24.43
CA PRO A 13 20.60 3.98 24.18
C PRO A 13 20.25 2.95 23.10
N THR A 14 21.26 2.52 22.36
CA THR A 14 21.14 1.45 21.36
C THR A 14 21.68 0.13 21.90
N SER A 15 21.24 -0.97 21.31
CA SER A 15 21.77 -2.31 21.60
C SER A 15 22.94 -2.61 20.66
N GLY A 16 24.14 -2.87 21.20
CA GLY A 16 25.33 -3.15 20.40
C GLY A 16 25.75 -1.96 19.53
N ARG A 17 26.15 -2.22 18.28
CA ARG A 17 26.58 -1.19 17.30
C ARG A 17 25.44 -0.69 16.39
N SER A 18 24.20 -0.72 16.86
CA SER A 18 23.07 -0.30 16.00
C SER A 18 22.98 1.21 15.86
N ARG A 19 22.61 1.69 14.66
CA ARG A 19 22.32 3.11 14.41
C ARG A 19 21.12 3.65 15.20
N TYR A 20 20.18 2.78 15.56
CA TYR A 20 18.90 3.17 16.18
C TYR A 20 18.61 2.37 17.46
N CYS A 21 17.88 2.98 18.39
CA CYS A 21 17.32 2.28 19.54
C CYS A 21 16.33 1.20 19.09
N ASN A 22 15.96 0.28 19.99
CA ASN A 22 15.08 -0.84 19.65
C ASN A 22 13.73 -0.38 19.07
N ALA A 23 13.16 0.72 19.59
CA ALA A 23 11.91 1.29 19.09
C ALA A 23 12.05 1.77 17.64
N HIS A 24 13.01 2.66 17.35
CA HIS A 24 13.23 3.19 16.01
C HIS A 24 13.66 2.12 14.99
N ARG A 25 14.41 1.09 15.44
CA ARG A 25 14.75 -0.07 14.60
C ARG A 25 13.51 -0.90 14.25
N LEU A 26 12.63 -1.12 15.22
CA LEU A 26 11.36 -1.81 14.99
C LEU A 26 10.46 -1.01 14.04
N THR A 27 10.37 0.31 14.23
CA THR A 27 9.61 1.19 13.33
C THR A 27 10.19 1.16 11.93
N LEU A 28 11.51 1.30 11.77
CA LEU A 28 12.19 1.18 10.47
C LEU A 28 11.87 -0.15 9.80
N ARG A 29 12.00 -1.28 10.51
CA ARG A 29 11.69 -2.61 9.99
C ARG A 29 10.23 -2.76 9.57
N ARG A 30 9.31 -2.13 10.30
CA ARG A 30 7.87 -2.27 10.10
C ARG A 30 7.30 -1.30 9.08
N HIS A 31 7.84 -0.09 9.01
CA HIS A 31 7.20 1.05 8.37
C HIS A 31 8.10 1.75 7.37
N GLY A 32 9.31 1.24 7.11
CA GLY A 32 10.22 1.75 6.08
C GLY A 32 11.07 2.93 6.53
N HIS A 33 10.67 3.65 7.57
CA HIS A 33 11.43 4.78 8.11
C HIS A 33 11.28 4.86 9.64
N PRO A 34 12.33 5.21 10.42
CA PRO A 34 12.27 5.22 11.89
C PRO A 34 11.20 6.16 12.46
N GLY A 35 10.91 7.27 11.77
CA GLY A 35 9.87 8.24 12.16
C GLY A 35 8.52 8.07 11.46
N GLN A 36 8.29 6.97 10.72
CA GLN A 36 7.01 6.75 10.05
C GLN A 36 5.96 6.27 11.04
N VAL A 37 4.78 6.89 11.00
CA VAL A 37 3.59 6.42 11.72
C VAL A 37 2.74 5.56 10.79
N GLY A 38 2.24 4.42 11.29
CA GLY A 38 1.39 3.54 10.49
C GLY A 38 0.09 4.23 10.06
N ILE A 39 -0.25 4.13 8.77
CA ILE A 39 -1.51 4.70 8.25
C ILE A 39 -2.71 3.86 8.68
N LYS A 40 -3.82 4.49 9.01
CA LYS A 40 -5.06 3.85 9.48
C LYS A 40 -6.08 3.72 8.35
N VAL A 41 -6.96 2.72 8.45
CA VAL A 41 -8.08 2.54 7.48
C VAL A 41 -8.97 3.78 7.43
N THR A 42 -9.15 4.47 8.54
CA THR A 42 -9.92 5.73 8.61
C THR A 42 -9.28 6.88 7.83
N GLU A 43 -7.99 6.82 7.50
CA GLU A 43 -7.29 7.89 6.76
C GLU A 43 -7.47 7.74 5.24
N TYR A 44 -7.53 6.51 4.71
CA TYR A 44 -7.65 6.25 3.27
C TYR A 44 -8.98 5.59 2.86
N GLY A 45 -9.84 5.25 3.82
CA GLY A 45 -11.08 4.53 3.59
C GLY A 45 -12.04 5.26 2.65
N GLY A 46 -12.06 6.60 2.71
CA GLY A 46 -12.81 7.44 1.77
C GLY A 46 -12.36 7.24 0.32
N HIS A 47 -11.05 7.30 0.05
CA HIS A 47 -10.50 7.04 -1.29
C HIS A 47 -10.83 5.61 -1.77
N ARG A 48 -10.73 4.62 -0.87
CA ARG A 48 -11.09 3.23 -1.22
C ARG A 48 -12.57 3.10 -1.60
N ALA A 49 -13.47 3.76 -0.88
CA ALA A 49 -14.89 3.77 -1.19
C ALA A 49 -15.18 4.50 -2.52
N ALA A 50 -14.51 5.63 -2.78
CA ALA A 50 -14.62 6.36 -4.04
C ALA A 50 -14.20 5.51 -5.25
N ILE A 51 -13.04 4.85 -5.16
CA ILE A 51 -12.54 3.97 -6.22
C ILE A 51 -13.46 2.77 -6.41
N ARG A 52 -13.98 2.19 -5.33
CA ARG A 52 -14.95 1.09 -5.41
C ARG A 52 -16.21 1.52 -6.17
N LYS A 53 -16.78 2.67 -5.79
CA LYS A 53 -17.93 3.25 -6.48
C LYS A 53 -17.63 3.51 -7.96
N LEU A 54 -16.45 4.05 -8.27
CA LEU A 54 -16.03 4.30 -9.64
C LEU A 54 -15.96 3.00 -10.45
N TRP A 55 -15.40 1.95 -9.86
CA TRP A 55 -15.36 0.62 -10.46
C TRP A 55 -16.75 0.08 -10.75
N ASP A 56 -17.62 0.07 -9.74
CA ASP A 56 -18.98 -0.48 -9.85
C ASP A 56 -19.83 0.31 -10.88
N THR A 57 -19.62 1.63 -10.99
CA THR A 57 -20.32 2.46 -11.99
C THR A 57 -19.78 2.28 -13.41
N ASN A 58 -18.56 1.76 -13.56
CA ASN A 58 -17.84 1.68 -14.84
C ASN A 58 -17.22 0.29 -15.02
N GLU A 59 -17.97 -0.77 -14.71
CA GLU A 59 -17.42 -2.14 -14.65
C GLU A 59 -16.80 -2.58 -15.98
N GLY A 60 -17.36 -2.16 -17.12
CA GLY A 60 -16.84 -2.44 -18.45
C GLY A 60 -15.69 -1.53 -18.93
N ASN A 61 -15.15 -0.65 -18.08
CA ASN A 61 -14.10 0.28 -18.51
C ASN A 61 -12.77 -0.47 -18.80
N PRO A 62 -12.13 -0.24 -19.97
CA PRO A 62 -10.87 -0.90 -20.34
C PRO A 62 -9.72 -0.72 -19.35
N LEU A 63 -9.73 0.34 -18.54
CA LEU A 63 -8.75 0.56 -17.48
C LEU A 63 -8.63 -0.65 -16.55
N TRP A 64 -9.75 -1.26 -16.16
CA TRP A 64 -9.74 -2.40 -15.24
C TRP A 64 -9.07 -3.63 -15.84
N ASN A 65 -9.28 -3.87 -17.14
CA ASN A 65 -8.62 -4.94 -17.88
C ASN A 65 -7.10 -4.70 -17.98
N VAL A 66 -6.67 -3.45 -18.18
CA VAL A 66 -5.24 -3.10 -18.22
C VAL A 66 -4.58 -3.36 -16.85
N ILE A 67 -5.25 -2.98 -15.76
CA ILE A 67 -4.73 -3.22 -14.40
C ILE A 67 -4.71 -4.72 -14.08
N ASP A 68 -5.76 -5.47 -14.43
CA ASP A 68 -5.77 -6.93 -14.24
C ASP A 68 -4.65 -7.60 -15.05
N ALA A 69 -4.48 -7.25 -16.32
CA ALA A 69 -3.38 -7.79 -17.13
C ALA A 69 -1.99 -7.53 -16.52
N ARG A 70 -1.76 -6.35 -15.93
CA ARG A 70 -0.51 -6.05 -15.20
C ARG A 70 -0.37 -6.91 -13.94
N TRP A 71 -1.45 -7.09 -13.21
CA TRP A 71 -1.49 -7.95 -12.03
C TRP A 71 -1.23 -9.42 -12.37
N GLN A 72 -1.84 -9.96 -13.44
CA GLN A 72 -1.59 -11.32 -13.90
C GLN A 72 -0.13 -11.53 -14.31
N ARG A 73 0.51 -10.55 -14.95
CA ARG A 73 1.97 -10.62 -15.23
C ARG A 73 2.79 -10.72 -13.95
N CYS A 74 2.47 -9.94 -12.93
CA CYS A 74 3.16 -10.02 -11.63
C CYS A 74 2.96 -11.38 -10.96
N LYS A 75 1.75 -11.97 -11.04
CA LYS A 75 1.48 -13.32 -10.55
C LYS A 75 2.32 -14.37 -11.30
N ALA A 76 2.35 -14.31 -12.63
CA ALA A 76 3.15 -15.23 -13.44
C ALA A 76 4.64 -15.15 -13.09
N THR A 77 5.17 -13.94 -12.87
CA THR A 77 6.56 -13.76 -12.39
C THR A 77 6.77 -14.39 -11.01
N ALA A 78 5.82 -14.25 -10.09
CA ALA A 78 5.91 -14.87 -8.76
C ALA A 78 5.83 -16.40 -8.83
N GLU A 79 4.96 -16.97 -9.69
CA GLU A 79 4.86 -18.41 -9.94
C GLU A 79 6.18 -18.96 -10.50
N ALA A 80 6.75 -18.30 -11.51
CA ALA A 80 8.05 -18.66 -12.06
C ALA A 80 9.15 -18.61 -11.00
N THR A 81 9.14 -17.58 -10.14
CA THR A 81 10.11 -17.46 -9.04
C THR A 81 10.05 -18.66 -8.07
N LEU A 82 8.84 -19.10 -7.72
CA LEU A 82 8.67 -20.25 -6.83
C LEU A 82 9.02 -21.58 -7.51
N ALA A 83 8.68 -21.73 -8.79
CA ALA A 83 9.07 -22.90 -9.57
C ALA A 83 10.60 -23.04 -9.64
N SER A 84 11.32 -21.96 -9.95
CA SER A 84 12.78 -21.97 -9.97
C SER A 84 13.43 -22.23 -8.60
N ALA A 85 12.75 -21.89 -7.50
CA ALA A 85 13.27 -22.21 -6.16
C ALA A 85 13.21 -23.72 -5.83
N THR A 86 12.35 -24.49 -6.50
CA THR A 86 12.21 -25.94 -6.28
C THR A 86 13.22 -26.79 -7.06
N THR A 87 13.93 -26.22 -8.03
CA THR A 87 14.87 -26.95 -8.90
C THR A 87 16.29 -27.07 -8.32
N GLY A 88 16.50 -26.69 -7.06
CA GLY A 88 17.81 -26.81 -6.38
C GLY A 88 18.83 -25.72 -6.73
N ALA A 89 18.48 -24.76 -7.58
CA ALA A 89 19.31 -23.61 -7.89
C ALA A 89 19.42 -22.63 -6.71
N ALA A 90 20.51 -21.86 -6.65
CA ALA A 90 20.64 -20.78 -5.67
C ALA A 90 19.51 -19.74 -5.88
N TYR A 91 18.79 -19.40 -4.81
CA TYR A 91 17.64 -18.50 -4.88
C TYR A 91 17.71 -17.38 -3.85
N ASN A 92 17.08 -16.25 -4.18
CA ASN A 92 16.94 -15.14 -3.26
C ASN A 92 15.74 -15.37 -2.33
N ARG A 93 16.02 -15.65 -1.05
CA ARG A 93 14.98 -15.85 0.00
C ARG A 93 13.97 -14.71 0.10
N HIS A 94 14.34 -13.47 -0.25
CA HIS A 94 13.44 -12.33 -0.19
C HIS A 94 12.48 -12.30 -1.38
N GLU A 95 12.92 -12.73 -2.56
CA GLU A 95 12.08 -12.88 -3.75
C GLU A 95 11.08 -14.02 -3.56
N GLN A 96 11.56 -15.18 -3.13
CA GLN A 96 10.69 -16.31 -2.79
C GLN A 96 9.62 -15.89 -1.78
N ARG A 97 10.02 -15.22 -0.68
CA ARG A 97 9.07 -14.81 0.35
C ARG A 97 8.08 -13.75 -0.16
N ALA A 98 8.49 -12.85 -1.05
CA ALA A 98 7.57 -11.89 -1.66
C ALA A 98 6.59 -12.56 -2.63
N ALA A 99 7.07 -13.51 -3.43
CA ALA A 99 6.26 -14.31 -4.36
C ALA A 99 5.21 -15.15 -3.63
N GLU A 100 5.59 -15.85 -2.56
CA GLU A 100 4.67 -16.58 -1.67
C GLU A 100 3.54 -15.68 -1.17
N GLU A 101 3.87 -14.50 -0.66
CA GLU A 101 2.88 -13.57 -0.12
C GLU A 101 1.99 -12.97 -1.21
N LEU A 102 2.53 -12.70 -2.41
CA LEU A 102 1.75 -12.22 -3.55
C LEU A 102 0.71 -13.26 -4.00
N LEU A 103 1.13 -14.51 -4.21
CA LEU A 103 0.25 -15.59 -4.65
C LEU A 103 -0.76 -15.97 -3.57
N LYS A 104 -0.35 -15.93 -2.30
CA LYS A 104 -1.27 -16.09 -1.17
C LYS A 104 -2.36 -15.02 -1.18
N LEU A 105 -2.00 -13.75 -1.37
CA LEU A 105 -2.97 -12.66 -1.49
C LEU A 105 -3.90 -12.88 -2.68
N ALA A 106 -3.34 -13.20 -3.85
CA ALA A 106 -4.11 -13.43 -5.07
C ALA A 106 -5.12 -14.57 -4.95
N ARG A 107 -4.79 -15.61 -4.18
CA ARG A 107 -5.68 -16.76 -3.93
C ARG A 107 -6.77 -16.43 -2.92
N ASN A 108 -6.45 -15.69 -1.87
CA ASN A 108 -7.33 -15.55 -0.71
C ASN A 108 -8.21 -14.29 -0.77
N VAL A 109 -7.84 -13.29 -1.55
CA VAL A 109 -8.51 -11.99 -1.60
C VAL A 109 -8.94 -11.69 -3.04
N PRO A 110 -10.21 -11.28 -3.29
CA PRO A 110 -10.64 -10.91 -4.62
C PRO A 110 -9.79 -9.78 -5.21
N PHE A 111 -9.41 -9.90 -6.48
CA PHE A 111 -8.56 -8.93 -7.18
C PHE A 111 -9.08 -7.49 -7.04
N GLN A 112 -10.39 -7.27 -7.20
CA GLN A 112 -11.00 -5.96 -7.08
C GLN A 112 -10.75 -5.31 -5.71
N VAL A 113 -10.75 -6.09 -4.62
CA VAL A 113 -10.50 -5.59 -3.27
C VAL A 113 -9.04 -5.20 -3.09
N ILE A 114 -8.12 -5.98 -3.66
CA ILE A 114 -6.68 -5.67 -3.72
C ILE A 114 -6.46 -4.38 -4.51
N ALA A 115 -7.00 -4.31 -5.73
CA ALA A 115 -6.87 -3.17 -6.63
C ALA A 115 -7.42 -1.88 -6.01
N CYS A 116 -8.65 -1.89 -5.51
CA CYS A 116 -9.25 -0.72 -4.84
C CYS A 116 -8.41 -0.25 -3.65
N THR A 117 -7.86 -1.19 -2.86
CA THR A 117 -7.01 -0.83 -1.72
C THR A 117 -5.68 -0.25 -2.16
N ALA A 118 -4.99 -0.86 -3.13
CA ALA A 118 -3.70 -0.38 -3.63
C ALA A 118 -3.83 1.01 -4.27
N LEU A 119 -4.80 1.18 -5.18
CA LEU A 119 -5.09 2.46 -5.84
C LEU A 119 -5.46 3.55 -4.82
N ALA A 120 -6.25 3.24 -3.79
CA ALA A 120 -6.59 4.19 -2.74
C ALA A 120 -5.36 4.70 -1.98
N ILE A 121 -4.34 3.86 -1.79
CA ILE A 121 -3.09 4.27 -1.14
C ILE A 121 -2.27 5.20 -2.03
N TYR A 122 -2.25 4.98 -3.36
CA TYR A 122 -1.61 5.91 -4.30
C TYR A 122 -2.32 7.27 -4.32
N VAL A 123 -3.65 7.28 -4.42
CA VAL A 123 -4.43 8.54 -4.37
C VAL A 123 -4.20 9.25 -3.03
N PHE A 124 -4.25 8.51 -1.92
CA PHE A 124 -3.99 9.06 -0.58
C PHE A 124 -2.57 9.64 -0.44
N GLN A 125 -1.54 9.00 -0.99
CA GLN A 125 -0.18 9.54 -1.00
C GLN A 125 -0.12 10.86 -1.76
N ALA A 126 -0.77 10.93 -2.91
CA ALA A 126 -0.76 12.14 -3.72
C ALA A 126 -1.51 13.31 -3.07
N ASP A 127 -2.58 13.04 -2.32
CA ASP A 127 -3.33 14.07 -1.60
C ASP A 127 -2.68 14.46 -0.26
N ARG A 128 -1.96 13.53 0.39
CA ARG A 128 -1.30 13.75 1.67
C ARG A 128 0.15 13.25 1.65
N PRO A 129 1.05 13.85 0.86
CA PRO A 129 2.42 13.37 0.71
C PRO A 129 3.20 13.42 2.04
N HIS A 130 2.97 14.45 2.86
CA HIS A 130 3.57 14.62 4.19
C HIS A 130 3.25 13.47 5.18
N ARG A 131 2.26 12.63 4.87
CA ARG A 131 1.92 11.48 5.70
C ARG A 131 2.93 10.34 5.57
N PHE A 132 3.72 10.35 4.50
CA PHE A 132 4.81 9.43 4.25
C PHE A 132 6.12 10.18 4.39
N ARG A 133 7.05 9.64 5.19
CA ARG A 133 8.34 10.30 5.44
C ARG A 133 9.25 10.28 4.22
N ASP A 134 9.18 9.20 3.44
CA ASP A 134 9.92 8.96 2.22
C ASP A 134 9.21 7.87 1.38
N ASP A 135 9.74 7.60 0.18
CA ASP A 135 9.18 6.60 -0.73
C ASP A 135 9.28 5.18 -0.16
N GLN A 136 10.31 4.90 0.65
CA GLN A 136 10.45 3.63 1.33
C GLN A 136 9.32 3.45 2.36
N ALA A 137 8.98 4.48 3.11
CA ALA A 137 7.86 4.46 4.03
C ALA A 137 6.54 4.26 3.30
N PHE A 138 6.34 4.91 2.16
CA PHE A 138 5.20 4.67 1.29
C PHE A 138 5.09 3.20 0.86
N ALA A 139 6.15 2.64 0.28
CA ALA A 139 6.21 1.25 -0.15
C ALA A 139 5.83 0.27 0.97
N PHE A 140 6.35 0.51 2.19
CA PHE A 140 6.04 -0.33 3.35
C PHE A 140 4.59 -0.19 3.79
N GLN A 141 4.02 1.01 3.79
CA GLN A 141 2.61 1.19 4.13
C GLN A 141 1.70 0.53 3.09
N LEU A 142 1.97 0.70 1.79
CA LEU A 142 1.23 0.06 0.70
C LEU A 142 1.15 -1.46 0.91
N VAL A 143 2.30 -2.11 1.06
CA VAL A 143 2.38 -3.56 1.29
C VAL A 143 1.63 -3.96 2.56
N ARG A 144 1.76 -3.21 3.66
CA ARG A 144 1.04 -3.52 4.91
C ARG A 144 -0.46 -3.42 4.76
N LYS A 145 -0.97 -2.42 4.03
CA LYS A 145 -2.42 -2.24 3.84
C LYS A 145 -3.00 -3.34 2.96
N VAL A 146 -2.30 -3.70 1.89
CA VAL A 146 -2.72 -4.79 1.00
C VAL A 146 -2.63 -6.14 1.71
N ARG A 147 -1.52 -6.43 2.41
CA ARG A 147 -1.37 -7.69 3.17
C ARG A 147 -2.38 -7.84 4.30
N ALA A 148 -2.83 -6.74 4.89
CA ALA A 148 -3.86 -6.78 5.93
C ALA A 148 -5.24 -7.23 5.42
N LEU A 149 -5.44 -7.36 4.09
CA LEU A 149 -6.66 -7.92 3.51
C LEU A 149 -6.74 -9.44 3.64
N ASP A 150 -5.61 -10.13 3.74
CA ASP A 150 -5.58 -11.59 3.92
C ASP A 150 -5.82 -11.95 5.39
N ASP A 151 -7.03 -12.44 5.68
CA ASP A 151 -7.49 -12.76 7.03
C ASP A 151 -6.86 -14.05 7.60
N LEU A 152 -6.25 -14.89 6.76
CA LEU A 152 -5.75 -16.21 7.16
C LEU A 152 -4.37 -16.19 7.87
N ALA A 153 -3.73 -15.03 7.99
CA ALA A 153 -2.40 -14.88 8.61
C ALA A 153 -2.43 -14.33 10.04
N VAL A 154 -3.56 -14.43 10.73
CA VAL A 154 -3.81 -13.71 11.98
C VAL A 154 -3.54 -14.60 13.20
N TYR A 155 -2.46 -14.32 13.92
CA TYR A 155 -2.33 -14.76 15.31
C TYR A 155 -3.14 -13.81 16.20
N ARG A 156 -4.00 -14.34 17.05
CA ARG A 156 -4.72 -13.55 18.07
C ARG A 156 -3.79 -13.37 19.27
N VAL A 157 -3.35 -12.14 19.52
CA VAL A 157 -2.44 -11.82 20.62
C VAL A 157 -3.17 -10.93 21.62
N TRP A 158 -3.17 -11.31 22.89
CA TRP A 158 -3.68 -10.46 23.95
C TRP A 158 -2.80 -9.21 24.10
N ASN A 159 -3.40 -8.01 24.10
CA ASN A 159 -2.69 -6.77 24.40
C ASN A 159 -3.01 -6.33 25.84
N PRO A 160 -2.06 -6.44 26.79
CA PRO A 160 -2.31 -6.06 28.18
C PRO A 160 -2.64 -4.57 28.34
N LYS A 161 -2.00 -3.70 27.55
CA LYS A 161 -2.22 -2.24 27.61
C LYS A 161 -3.60 -1.81 27.09
N ARG A 162 -4.14 -2.52 26.10
CA ARG A 162 -5.45 -2.19 25.50
C ARG A 162 -6.59 -3.04 26.05
N LYS A 163 -6.29 -4.01 26.94
CA LYS A 163 -7.23 -5.02 27.46
C LYS A 163 -8.09 -5.66 26.36
N ARG A 164 -7.49 -5.90 25.19
CA ARG A 164 -8.17 -6.43 24.00
C ARG A 164 -7.27 -7.38 23.24
N VAL A 165 -7.85 -8.42 22.66
CA VAL A 165 -7.18 -9.27 21.68
C VAL A 165 -6.97 -8.44 20.42
N HIS A 166 -5.74 -8.42 19.92
CA HIS A 166 -5.40 -7.79 18.65
C HIS A 166 -4.80 -8.81 17.69
N ARG A 167 -5.02 -8.57 16.40
CA ARG A 167 -4.47 -9.37 15.31
C ARG A 167 -2.99 -9.02 15.15
N ALA A 168 -2.11 -10.00 15.25
CA ALA A 168 -0.69 -9.85 14.97
C ALA A 168 -0.33 -10.58 13.68
N TYR A 169 0.24 -9.85 12.73
CA TYR A 169 0.81 -10.40 11.51
C TYR A 169 2.30 -10.64 11.73
N ARG A 170 2.85 -11.72 11.17
CA ARG A 170 4.30 -11.88 11.10
C ARG A 170 4.87 -10.80 10.19
N ASP A 171 5.80 -10.02 10.74
CA ASP A 171 6.50 -8.97 9.99
C ASP A 171 7.26 -9.63 8.82
N LEU A 172 7.03 -9.14 7.60
CA LEU A 172 7.78 -9.57 6.43
C LEU A 172 9.19 -8.97 6.49
N PRO A 173 10.25 -9.69 6.10
CA PRO A 173 11.59 -9.11 6.03
C PRO A 173 11.62 -7.86 5.14
N PRO A 174 12.36 -6.79 5.50
CA PRO A 174 12.40 -5.54 4.72
C PRO A 174 12.72 -5.72 3.23
N GLY A 175 13.57 -6.68 2.87
CA GLY A 175 13.88 -7.00 1.47
C GLY A 175 12.66 -7.53 0.71
N ALA A 176 11.91 -8.45 1.31
CA ALA A 176 10.70 -9.00 0.73
C ALA A 176 9.57 -7.95 0.65
N VAL A 177 9.49 -7.02 1.61
CA VAL A 177 8.56 -5.87 1.52
C VAL A 177 8.87 -5.01 0.29
N ARG A 178 10.16 -4.70 0.03
CA ARG A 178 10.55 -3.91 -1.14
C ARG A 178 10.18 -4.59 -2.46
N ILE A 179 10.43 -5.89 -2.57
CA ILE A 179 10.08 -6.67 -3.77
C ILE A 179 8.56 -6.72 -3.97
N LEU A 180 7.81 -6.99 -2.90
CA LEU A 180 6.35 -7.01 -2.97
C LEU A 180 5.78 -5.62 -3.31
N ALA A 181 6.37 -4.54 -2.81
CA ALA A 181 6.02 -3.18 -3.21
C ALA A 181 6.31 -2.92 -4.70
N GLY A 182 7.35 -3.54 -5.26
CA GLY A 182 7.64 -3.53 -6.69
C GLY A 182 6.51 -4.15 -7.52
N PHE A 183 6.03 -5.34 -7.16
CA PHE A 183 4.88 -5.97 -7.82
C PHE A 183 3.62 -5.09 -7.77
N LEU A 184 3.33 -4.51 -6.59
CA LEU A 184 2.18 -3.62 -6.42
C LEU A 184 2.34 -2.33 -7.23
N SER A 185 3.54 -1.76 -7.30
CA SER A 185 3.83 -0.57 -8.10
C SER A 185 3.68 -0.83 -9.59
N ALA A 186 4.22 -1.95 -10.08
CA ALA A 186 4.09 -2.36 -11.47
C ALA A 186 2.63 -2.60 -11.89
N SER A 187 1.80 -3.09 -10.95
CA SER A 187 0.39 -3.36 -11.20
C SER A 187 -0.48 -2.11 -11.14
N PHE A 188 -0.30 -1.29 -10.11
CA PHE A 188 -1.29 -0.26 -9.72
C PHE A 188 -0.76 1.17 -9.72
N GLY A 189 0.57 1.40 -9.77
CA GLY A 189 1.16 2.71 -9.54
C GLY A 189 0.71 3.77 -10.54
N GLU A 190 0.85 3.49 -11.83
CA GLU A 190 0.46 4.42 -12.89
C GLU A 190 -1.05 4.71 -12.87
N ALA A 191 -1.88 3.67 -12.76
CA ALA A 191 -3.32 3.82 -12.70
C ALA A 191 -3.77 4.63 -11.47
N GLY A 192 -3.09 4.47 -10.32
CA GLY A 192 -3.38 5.25 -9.12
C GLY A 192 -3.12 6.76 -9.31
N LEU A 193 -2.07 7.12 -10.05
CA LEU A 193 -1.76 8.51 -10.38
C LEU A 193 -2.76 9.09 -11.39
N LEU A 194 -3.13 8.33 -12.42
CA LEU A 194 -4.11 8.76 -13.42
C LEU A 194 -5.51 8.94 -12.81
N LEU A 195 -5.92 8.04 -11.90
CA LEU A 195 -7.19 8.14 -11.20
C LEU A 195 -7.28 9.40 -10.33
N ARG A 196 -6.18 9.79 -9.67
CA ARG A 196 -6.11 11.06 -8.94
C ARG A 196 -6.37 12.25 -9.88
N ASP A 197 -5.72 12.28 -11.04
CA ASP A 197 -5.86 13.39 -11.98
C ASP A 197 -7.29 13.49 -12.51
N HIS A 198 -7.90 12.33 -12.76
CA HIS A 198 -9.31 12.23 -13.11
C HIS A 198 -10.24 12.70 -11.97
N GLU A 199 -9.96 12.34 -10.71
CA GLU A 199 -10.74 12.81 -9.56
C GLU A 199 -10.62 14.33 -9.35
N LYS A 200 -9.44 14.92 -9.60
CA LYS A 200 -9.22 16.37 -9.47
C LYS A 200 -9.81 17.19 -10.61
N SER A 201 -9.93 16.62 -11.81
CA SER A 201 -10.50 17.32 -12.97
C SER A 201 -12.04 17.36 -12.93
N ARG A 202 -12.70 16.34 -12.37
CA ARG A 202 -14.17 16.26 -12.30
C ARG A 202 -14.86 17.46 -11.63
N PRO A 203 -14.47 17.92 -10.43
CA PRO A 203 -15.08 19.09 -9.80
C PRO A 203 -14.91 20.36 -10.63
N ARG A 204 -13.77 20.51 -11.31
CA ARG A 204 -13.50 21.67 -12.17
C ARG A 204 -14.42 21.69 -13.39
N LEU A 205 -14.58 20.54 -14.04
CA LEU A 205 -15.47 20.40 -15.20
C LEU A 205 -16.92 20.64 -14.79
N GLN A 206 -17.38 20.01 -13.71
CA GLN A 206 -18.76 20.19 -13.20
C GLN A 206 -19.04 21.63 -12.76
N ALA A 207 -18.09 22.30 -12.11
CA ALA A 207 -18.23 23.71 -11.73
C ALA A 207 -18.28 24.63 -12.96
N THR A 208 -17.51 24.29 -14.00
CA THR A 208 -17.52 25.02 -15.28
C THR A 208 -18.86 24.84 -16.00
N GLU A 209 -19.34 23.60 -16.12
CA GLU A 209 -20.65 23.28 -16.69
C GLU A 209 -21.79 23.95 -15.92
N SER A 210 -21.76 23.90 -14.58
CA SER A 210 -22.77 24.56 -13.73
C SER A 210 -22.76 26.08 -13.90
N LYS A 211 -21.57 26.68 -14.03
CA LYS A 211 -21.43 28.11 -14.30
C LYS A 211 -21.97 28.48 -15.68
N LEU A 212 -21.63 27.70 -16.71
CA LEU A 212 -22.16 27.89 -18.07
C LEU A 212 -23.68 27.75 -18.11
N MET A 213 -24.25 26.77 -17.42
CA MET A 213 -25.70 26.61 -17.29
C MET A 213 -26.34 27.81 -16.56
N ALA A 214 -25.74 28.29 -15.47
CA ALA A 214 -26.23 29.45 -14.75
C ALA A 214 -26.16 30.73 -15.60
N ASP A 215 -25.10 30.93 -16.38
CA ASP A 215 -24.94 32.06 -17.29
C ASP A 215 -25.94 32.00 -18.45
N ALA A 216 -26.20 30.80 -19.00
CA ALA A 216 -27.22 30.58 -20.03
C ALA A 216 -28.64 30.82 -19.52
N LEU A 217 -28.96 30.46 -18.26
CA LEU A 217 -30.25 30.78 -17.66
C LEU A 217 -30.44 32.29 -17.46
N ARG A 218 -29.38 33.03 -17.13
CA ARG A 218 -29.43 34.49 -16.97
C ARG A 218 -29.61 35.24 -18.29
N SER A 219 -29.26 34.64 -19.42
CA SER A 219 -29.39 35.25 -20.75
C SER A 219 -30.76 35.04 -21.40
N LEU A 220 -31.62 34.22 -20.81
CA LEU A 220 -33.02 34.10 -21.21
C LEU A 220 -33.79 35.35 -20.76
N ARG A 221 -34.36 36.08 -21.73
CA ARG A 221 -35.28 37.21 -21.51
C ARG A 221 -36.72 36.72 -21.42
#